data_AF-A0A5C7UIH7-F1
#
_entry.id   AF-A0A5C7UIH7-F1
#
_cell.length_a   1.000
_cell.length_b   1.000
_cell.length_c   1.000
_cell.angle_alpha   90.00
_cell.angle_beta   90.00
_cell.angle_gamma   90.00
#
_symmetry.space_group_name_H-M   'P 1'
#
loop_
_entity.id
_entity.type
_entity.pdbx_description
1 polymer ?
#
loop_
_entity_poly.entity_id
_entity_poly.type
_entity_poly.pdbx_seq_one_letter_code
_entity_poly.pdbx_strand_id
1 'polypeptide(L)'
;MQNEIAVRLYENNKYGTTYGKGVYHHAVFNATADVKNPKAKYLLDFYSYAHWEAQAKTDAQMEVIELVTDKDNKDTLISWVLRYDPATKHKSFVLGFCTLNLATNKLQLVIADDAMNIQTAWNLPVKPCKLVRDKNAPQLLATNAELCEW
;
A
#
# COMPACT_ATOMS: atom_id res chain seq x y z
N MET A 1 15.47 -9.77 13.70
CA MET A 1 14.86 -8.41 13.68
C MET A 1 14.11 -8.28 12.38
N GLN A 2 12.87 -7.78 12.41
CA GLN A 2 12.11 -7.52 11.18
C GLN A 2 12.72 -6.33 10.43
N ASN A 3 12.70 -6.34 9.10
CA ASN A 3 13.23 -5.23 8.30
C ASN A 3 12.48 -3.94 8.66
N GLU A 4 13.24 -2.85 8.79
CA GLU A 4 12.70 -1.54 9.06
C GLU A 4 11.91 -1.04 7.84
N ILE A 5 10.71 -0.53 8.08
CA ILE A 5 9.78 -0.08 7.03
C ILE A 5 9.10 1.24 7.41
N ALA A 6 8.83 2.08 6.41
CA ALA A 6 8.04 3.29 6.52
C ALA A 6 6.98 3.30 5.41
N VAL A 7 5.70 3.20 5.80
CA VAL A 7 4.55 3.31 4.89
C VAL A 7 3.91 4.69 5.06
N ARG A 8 3.99 5.50 4.00
CA ARG A 8 3.45 6.87 3.96
C ARG A 8 2.21 6.87 3.09
N LEU A 9 1.07 7.25 3.66
CA LEU A 9 -0.21 7.28 2.96
C LEU A 9 -0.66 8.71 2.71
N TYR A 10 -1.17 8.95 1.50
CA TYR A 10 -1.62 10.22 0.99
C TYR A 10 -3.08 10.09 0.57
N GLU A 11 -3.94 10.99 1.04
CA GLU A 11 -5.31 11.08 0.54
C GLU A 11 -5.30 11.37 -0.96
N ASN A 12 -6.08 10.62 -1.72
CA ASN A 12 -6.18 10.83 -3.14
C ASN A 12 -7.22 11.93 -3.43
N ASN A 13 -6.75 13.15 -3.67
CA ASN A 13 -7.60 14.29 -4.05
C ASN A 13 -8.42 14.08 -5.34
N LYS A 14 -8.09 13.06 -6.14
CA LYS A 14 -8.84 12.70 -7.35
C LYS A 14 -9.88 11.61 -7.10
N TYR A 15 -9.97 11.06 -5.89
CA TYR A 15 -10.95 10.02 -5.59
C TYR A 15 -12.37 10.46 -5.97
N GLY A 16 -13.10 9.60 -6.67
CA GLY A 16 -14.44 9.89 -7.18
C GLY A 16 -14.49 10.81 -8.40
N THR A 17 -13.37 11.42 -8.83
CA THR A 17 -13.34 12.20 -10.07
C THR A 17 -13.17 11.29 -11.28
N THR A 18 -13.60 11.78 -12.45
CA THR A 18 -13.51 11.06 -13.72
C THR A 18 -12.29 11.48 -14.53
N TYR A 19 -11.69 10.54 -15.27
CA TYR A 19 -10.60 10.80 -16.22
C TYR A 19 -10.90 10.31 -17.64
N GLY A 20 -12.14 9.93 -17.88
CA GLY A 20 -12.63 9.40 -19.15
C GLY A 20 -14.09 9.02 -19.01
N LYS A 21 -14.83 8.95 -20.12
CA LYS A 21 -16.28 8.72 -20.08
C LYS A 21 -16.61 7.42 -19.34
N GLY A 22 -17.23 7.54 -18.16
CA GLY A 22 -17.62 6.41 -17.32
C GLY A 22 -16.51 5.76 -16.49
N VAL A 23 -15.30 6.35 -16.46
CA VAL A 23 -14.16 5.82 -15.70
C VAL A 23 -13.78 6.79 -14.58
N TYR A 24 -13.63 6.26 -13.37
CA TYR A 24 -13.43 7.03 -12.15
C TYR A 24 -12.17 6.60 -11.41
N HIS A 25 -11.58 7.51 -10.64
CA HIS A 25 -10.51 7.17 -9.72
C HIS A 25 -11.09 6.56 -8.44
N HIS A 26 -10.77 5.29 -8.18
CA HIS A 26 -11.32 4.53 -7.06
C HIS A 26 -10.35 4.35 -5.89
N ALA A 27 -9.08 4.74 -6.03
CA ALA A 27 -8.12 4.65 -4.93
C ALA A 27 -8.42 5.75 -3.92
N VAL A 28 -8.68 5.40 -2.66
CA VAL A 28 -8.95 6.32 -1.55
C VAL A 28 -7.64 6.93 -1.04
N PHE A 29 -6.61 6.10 -0.87
CA PHE A 29 -5.25 6.52 -0.53
C PHE A 29 -4.26 6.03 -1.57
N ASN A 30 -3.28 6.86 -1.90
CA ASN A 30 -2.05 6.43 -2.55
C ASN A 30 -0.97 6.33 -1.47
N ALA A 31 -0.06 5.37 -1.57
CA ALA A 31 0.97 5.21 -0.56
C ALA A 31 2.28 4.68 -1.12
N THR A 32 3.34 4.94 -0.37
CA THR A 32 4.66 4.35 -0.62
C THR A 32 5.12 3.60 0.62
N ALA A 33 5.59 2.38 0.43
CA ALA A 33 6.25 1.60 1.46
C ALA A 33 7.75 1.54 1.13
N ASP A 34 8.55 2.20 1.96
CA ASP A 34 10.01 2.21 1.82
C ASP A 34 10.58 1.25 2.87
N VAL A 35 11.38 0.27 2.44
CA VAL A 35 12.12 -0.67 3.31
C VAL A 35 13.57 -0.23 3.34
N LYS A 36 14.15 -0.12 4.54
CA LYS A 36 15.51 0.45 4.71
C LYS A 36 16.60 -0.52 4.25
N ASN A 37 16.49 -1.78 4.63
CA ASN A 37 17.48 -2.81 4.32
C ASN A 37 16.80 -4.19 4.11
N PRO A 38 16.89 -4.79 2.91
CA PRO A 38 17.46 -4.21 1.70
C PRO A 38 16.63 -3.01 1.24
N LYS A 39 17.29 -2.05 0.57
CA LYS A 39 16.64 -0.81 0.13
C LYS A 39 15.63 -1.12 -0.98
N ALA A 40 14.35 -1.17 -0.63
CA ALA A 40 13.26 -1.46 -1.55
C ALA A 40 12.16 -0.40 -1.43
N LYS A 41 11.49 -0.11 -2.54
CA LYS A 41 10.36 0.81 -2.58
C LYS A 41 9.18 0.16 -3.24
N TYR A 42 8.03 0.22 -2.58
CA TYR A 42 6.77 -0.28 -3.10
C TYR A 42 5.75 0.84 -3.20
N LEU A 43 4.90 0.76 -4.22
CA LEU A 43 3.76 1.63 -4.44
C LEU A 43 2.49 0.86 -4.12
N LEU A 44 1.58 1.54 -3.46
CA LEU A 44 0.32 1.01 -2.98
C LEU A 44 -0.79 1.99 -3.34
N ASP A 45 -1.92 1.48 -3.81
CA ASP A 45 -3.14 2.21 -4.10
C ASP A 45 -4.30 1.48 -3.40
N PHE A 46 -4.92 2.12 -2.42
CA PHE A 46 -5.91 1.49 -1.54
C PHE A 46 -7.34 1.66 -2.06
N TYR A 47 -8.02 0.55 -2.29
CA TYR A 47 -9.40 0.47 -2.78
C TYR A 47 -10.29 -0.28 -1.80
N SER A 48 -11.61 -0.24 -1.99
CA SER A 48 -12.50 -1.23 -1.37
C SER A 48 -12.20 -2.63 -1.93
N TYR A 49 -12.52 -3.69 -1.16
CA TYR A 49 -12.29 -5.07 -1.59
C TYR A 49 -12.85 -5.35 -3.00
N ALA A 50 -14.11 -5.01 -3.26
CA ALA A 50 -14.75 -5.26 -4.55
C ALA A 50 -14.02 -4.58 -5.73
N HIS A 51 -13.50 -3.37 -5.53
CA HIS A 51 -12.75 -2.66 -6.58
C HIS A 51 -11.35 -3.24 -6.77
N TRP A 52 -10.71 -3.66 -5.68
CA TRP A 52 -9.39 -4.28 -5.69
C TRP A 52 -9.41 -5.66 -6.36
N GLU A 53 -10.38 -6.50 -6.00
CA GLU A 53 -10.59 -7.84 -6.56
C GLU A 53 -10.85 -7.78 -8.07
N ALA A 54 -11.69 -6.84 -8.53
CA ALA A 54 -12.00 -6.66 -9.95
C ALA A 54 -10.77 -6.24 -10.81
N GLN A 55 -9.65 -5.84 -10.19
CA GLN A 55 -8.41 -5.52 -10.89
C GLN A 55 -7.51 -6.75 -11.12
N ALA A 56 -7.78 -7.89 -10.49
CA ALA A 56 -7.02 -9.10 -10.71
C ALA A 56 -7.18 -9.61 -12.16
N LYS A 57 -6.07 -9.99 -12.77
CA LYS A 57 -5.98 -10.44 -14.17
C LYS A 57 -5.14 -11.70 -14.35
N THR A 58 -4.44 -12.14 -13.29
CA THR A 58 -3.46 -13.22 -13.35
C THR A 58 -3.73 -14.22 -12.24
N ASP A 59 -3.35 -15.48 -12.46
CA ASP A 59 -3.54 -16.55 -11.47
C ASP A 59 -2.85 -16.22 -10.14
N ALA A 60 -1.65 -15.64 -10.18
CA ALA A 60 -0.94 -15.17 -8.98
C ALA A 60 -1.74 -14.12 -8.18
N GLN A 61 -2.51 -13.26 -8.84
CA GLN A 61 -3.38 -12.30 -8.16
C GLN A 61 -4.62 -12.99 -7.56
N MET A 62 -5.14 -14.02 -8.24
CA MET A 62 -6.25 -14.83 -7.71
C MET A 62 -5.82 -15.58 -6.45
N GLU A 63 -4.62 -16.15 -6.43
CA GLU A 63 -4.04 -16.76 -5.22
C GLU A 63 -3.95 -15.76 -4.06
N VAL A 64 -3.50 -14.53 -4.35
CA VAL A 64 -3.44 -13.46 -3.33
C VAL A 64 -4.83 -13.10 -2.81
N ILE A 65 -5.86 -13.08 -3.66
CA ILE A 65 -7.25 -12.84 -3.23
C ILE A 65 -7.71 -13.90 -2.23
N GLU A 66 -7.32 -15.15 -2.40
CA GLU A 66 -7.67 -16.23 -1.46
C GLU A 66 -7.04 -16.07 -0.08
N LEU A 67 -5.88 -15.40 0.00
CA LEU A 67 -5.16 -15.15 1.26
C LEU A 67 -5.75 -14.01 2.10
N VAL A 68 -6.57 -13.14 1.50
CA VAL A 68 -7.18 -12.01 2.22
C VAL A 68 -8.33 -12.52 3.10
N THR A 69 -8.21 -12.39 4.41
CA THR A 69 -9.24 -12.83 5.38
C THR A 69 -10.37 -11.82 5.58
N ASP A 70 -10.11 -10.54 5.32
CA ASP A 70 -11.02 -9.43 5.69
C ASP A 70 -11.94 -9.00 4.54
N LYS A 71 -12.36 -9.94 3.68
CA LYS A 71 -13.11 -9.66 2.44
C LYS A 71 -14.42 -8.91 2.67
N ASP A 72 -15.11 -9.22 3.77
CA ASP A 72 -16.41 -8.65 4.12
C ASP A 72 -16.31 -7.37 4.97
N ASN A 73 -15.10 -6.98 5.37
CA ASN A 73 -14.92 -5.82 6.24
C ASN A 73 -14.93 -4.51 5.43
N LYS A 74 -16.04 -3.77 5.53
CA LYS A 74 -16.24 -2.50 4.83
C LYS A 74 -15.30 -1.37 5.28
N ASP A 75 -14.72 -1.49 6.47
CA ASP A 75 -13.74 -0.53 7.00
C ASP A 75 -12.30 -0.86 6.55
N THR A 76 -12.11 -1.96 5.81
CA THR A 76 -10.81 -2.38 5.29
C THR A 76 -10.66 -1.96 3.83
N LEU A 77 -9.59 -1.20 3.57
CA LEU A 77 -9.10 -0.91 2.23
C LEU A 77 -7.93 -1.84 1.89
N ILE A 78 -7.74 -2.15 0.61
CA ILE A 78 -6.75 -3.12 0.14
C ILE A 78 -6.02 -2.58 -1.08
N SER A 79 -4.73 -2.89 -1.15
CA SER A 79 -3.85 -2.54 -2.26
C SER A 79 -3.09 -3.76 -2.77
N TRP A 80 -2.91 -3.81 -4.09
CA TRP A 80 -1.85 -4.60 -4.71
C TRP A 80 -0.48 -4.03 -4.35
N VAL A 81 0.56 -4.86 -4.41
CA VAL A 81 1.93 -4.41 -4.15
C VAL A 81 2.68 -4.31 -5.47
N LEU A 82 3.17 -3.10 -5.76
CA LEU A 82 4.03 -2.85 -6.93
C LEU A 82 5.40 -2.42 -6.46
N ARG A 83 6.45 -3.21 -6.72
CA ARG A 83 7.82 -2.72 -6.53
C ARG A 83 8.11 -1.64 -7.57
N TYR A 84 8.69 -0.56 -7.11
CA TYR A 84 9.14 0.56 -7.92
C TYR A 84 10.66 0.64 -7.90
N ASP A 85 11.26 0.61 -9.09
CA ASP A 85 12.66 0.89 -9.29
C ASP A 85 12.86 2.41 -9.54
N PRO A 86 13.50 3.15 -8.62
CA PRO A 86 13.70 4.59 -8.80
C PRO A 86 14.62 4.96 -9.97
N ALA A 87 15.54 4.08 -10.36
CA ALA A 87 16.49 4.34 -11.44
C ALA A 87 15.82 4.22 -12.81
N THR A 88 15.04 3.17 -13.03
CA THR A 88 14.36 2.92 -14.30
C THR A 88 12.93 3.45 -14.36
N LYS A 89 12.38 3.84 -13.20
CA LYS A 89 10.95 4.18 -12.99
C LYS A 89 10.01 3.01 -13.31
N HIS A 90 10.54 1.80 -13.46
CA HIS A 90 9.76 0.61 -13.77
C HIS A 90 8.94 0.16 -12.55
N LYS A 91 7.75 -0.37 -12.80
CA LYS A 91 6.86 -0.94 -11.79
C LYS A 91 6.66 -2.42 -12.09
N SER A 92 6.99 -3.28 -11.13
CA SER A 92 6.75 -4.72 -11.23
C SER A 92 5.78 -5.17 -10.16
N PHE A 93 4.80 -5.98 -10.54
CA PHE A 93 3.94 -6.65 -9.57
C PHE A 93 4.79 -7.55 -8.65
N VAL A 94 4.39 -7.58 -7.38
CA VAL A 94 5.00 -8.41 -6.34
C VAL A 94 3.88 -9.22 -5.68
N LEU A 95 4.14 -10.50 -5.44
CA LEU A 95 3.18 -11.37 -4.80
C LEU A 95 2.92 -10.87 -3.37
N GLY A 96 1.68 -10.50 -3.08
CA GLY A 96 1.33 -9.91 -1.80
C GLY A 96 0.22 -8.86 -1.90
N PHE A 97 -0.16 -8.37 -0.74
CA PHE A 97 -1.21 -7.37 -0.57
C PHE A 97 -0.93 -6.48 0.63
N CYS A 98 -1.57 -5.32 0.65
CA CYS A 98 -1.57 -4.44 1.81
C CYS A 98 -3.01 -4.12 2.22
N THR A 99 -3.37 -4.32 3.48
CA THR A 99 -4.65 -3.90 4.03
C THR A 99 -4.47 -2.69 4.95
N LEU A 100 -5.46 -1.80 4.94
CA LEU A 100 -5.59 -0.68 5.86
C LEU A 100 -6.98 -0.75 6.47
N ASN A 101 -7.07 -1.06 7.76
CA ASN A 101 -8.33 -1.05 8.48
C ASN A 101 -8.53 0.32 9.16
N LEU A 102 -9.53 1.06 8.70
CA LEU A 102 -9.83 2.42 9.14
C LEU A 102 -10.44 2.47 10.55
N ALA A 103 -11.14 1.42 10.98
CA ALA A 103 -11.72 1.33 12.32
C ALA A 103 -10.66 1.13 13.42
N THR A 104 -9.64 0.33 13.14
CA THR A 104 -8.57 -0.01 14.10
C THR A 104 -7.27 0.76 13.88
N ASN A 105 -7.16 1.52 12.78
CA ASN A 105 -5.92 2.17 12.34
C ASN A 105 -4.74 1.20 12.28
N LYS A 106 -4.96 0.03 11.69
CA LYS A 106 -3.92 -0.99 11.50
C LYS A 106 -3.66 -1.21 10.02
N LEU A 107 -2.39 -1.35 9.68
CA LEU A 107 -1.94 -1.69 8.35
C LEU A 107 -1.23 -3.04 8.39
N GLN A 108 -1.63 -3.95 7.50
CA GLN A 108 -0.94 -5.21 7.29
C GLN A 108 -0.38 -5.24 5.88
N LEU A 109 0.94 -5.33 5.75
CA LEU A 109 1.62 -5.49 4.46
C LEU A 109 2.24 -6.88 4.41
N VAL A 110 1.79 -7.71 3.47
CA VAL A 110 2.34 -9.05 3.21
C VAL A 110 3.01 -9.04 1.84
N ILE A 111 4.29 -9.41 1.79
CA ILE A 111 5.09 -9.41 0.56
C ILE A 111 5.92 -10.69 0.45
N ALA A 112 5.95 -11.26 -0.75
CA ALA A 112 6.97 -12.17 -1.24
C ALA A 112 7.63 -11.58 -2.51
N ASP A 113 8.76 -10.92 -2.32
CA ASP A 113 9.62 -10.37 -3.39
C ASP A 113 10.96 -11.10 -3.42
N ASP A 114 11.05 -12.12 -4.27
CA ASP A 114 12.26 -12.93 -4.43
C ASP A 114 13.44 -12.12 -4.99
N ALA A 115 13.17 -11.11 -5.83
CA ALA A 115 14.22 -10.30 -6.44
C ALA A 115 14.88 -9.34 -5.46
N MET A 116 14.20 -8.96 -4.37
CA MET A 116 14.79 -8.22 -3.26
C MET A 116 15.13 -9.10 -2.04
N ASN A 117 14.87 -10.41 -2.12
CA ASN A 117 14.96 -11.35 -1.00
C ASN A 117 14.16 -10.87 0.24
N ILE A 118 12.94 -10.37 0.00
CA ILE A 118 12.01 -9.90 1.04
C ILE A 118 10.80 -10.83 1.04
N GLN A 119 10.68 -11.68 2.05
CA GLN A 119 9.49 -12.51 2.30
C GLN A 119 9.04 -12.28 3.74
N THR A 120 8.12 -11.35 3.95
CA THR A 120 7.72 -10.96 5.31
C THR A 120 6.35 -10.30 5.35
N ALA A 121 5.79 -10.21 6.56
CA ALA A 121 4.53 -9.54 6.85
C ALA A 121 4.73 -8.50 7.96
N TRP A 122 4.45 -7.24 7.67
CA TRP A 122 4.44 -6.17 8.67
C TRP A 122 3.02 -5.90 9.13
N ASN A 123 2.83 -5.83 10.45
CA ASN A 123 1.59 -5.37 11.08
C ASN A 123 1.92 -4.10 11.84
N LEU A 124 1.48 -2.95 11.33
CA LEU A 124 1.91 -1.64 11.80
C LEU A 124 0.70 -0.84 12.31
N PRO A 125 0.81 -0.18 13.48
CA PRO A 125 -0.14 0.84 13.86
C PRO A 125 0.03 2.05 12.95
N VAL A 126 -1.09 2.59 12.48
CA VAL A 126 -1.15 3.76 11.62
C VAL A 126 -1.41 4.97 12.49
N LYS A 127 -0.61 6.03 12.32
CA LYS A 127 -0.75 7.28 13.06
C LYS A 127 -1.00 8.43 12.10
N PRO A 128 -1.88 9.38 12.45
CA PRO A 128 -2.06 10.59 11.66
C PRO A 128 -0.81 11.46 11.73
N CYS A 129 -0.45 12.06 10.61
CA CYS A 129 0.62 13.04 10.50
C CYS A 129 0.06 14.46 10.67
N LYS A 130 0.90 15.36 11.20
CA LYS A 130 0.56 16.78 11.26
C LYS A 130 0.51 17.33 9.83
N LEU A 131 -0.62 17.92 9.46
CA LEU A 131 -0.74 18.65 8.20
C LEU A 131 0.25 19.82 8.21
N VAL A 132 1.13 19.83 7.20
CA VAL A 132 2.04 20.95 6.95
C VAL A 132 1.48 21.70 5.76
N ARG A 133 1.05 22.96 5.97
CA ARG A 133 0.60 23.82 4.87
C ARG A 133 1.71 23.91 3.81
N ASP A 134 1.31 23.89 2.54
CA ASP A 134 2.17 24.07 1.37
C ASP A 134 3.22 22.98 1.13
N LYS A 135 3.10 21.80 1.77
CA LYS A 135 3.91 20.63 1.46
C LYS A 135 3.02 19.42 1.18
N ASN A 136 3.42 18.61 0.21
CA ASN A 136 2.84 17.28 -0.01
C ASN A 136 3.31 16.33 1.10
N ALA A 137 2.73 16.48 2.29
CA ALA A 137 2.99 15.64 3.44
C ALA A 137 2.01 14.46 3.47
N PRO A 138 2.44 13.27 3.91
CA PRO A 138 1.52 12.16 4.13
C PRO A 138 0.49 12.54 5.20
N GLN A 139 -0.74 12.05 5.05
CA GLN A 139 -1.80 12.19 6.05
C GLN A 139 -1.67 11.11 7.14
N LEU A 140 -1.19 9.92 6.77
CA LEU A 140 -0.98 8.81 7.69
C LEU A 140 0.41 8.21 7.52
N LEU A 141 0.96 7.71 8.62
CA LEU A 141 2.25 7.03 8.67
C LEU A 141 2.13 5.73 9.46
N ALA A 142 2.66 4.64 8.90
CA ALA A 142 2.84 3.37 9.58
C ALA A 142 4.32 2.98 9.50
N THR A 143 4.98 2.78 10.64
CA THR A 143 6.41 2.44 10.68
C THR A 143 6.77 1.66 11.94
N ASN A 144 7.79 0.81 11.85
CA ASN A 144 8.40 0.10 12.97
C ASN A 144 9.80 0.64 13.34
N ALA A 145 10.19 1.79 12.79
CA ALA A 145 11.51 2.38 12.95
C ALA A 145 11.44 3.89 13.17
N GLU A 146 12.50 4.44 13.77
CA GLU A 146 12.68 5.88 13.87
C GLU A 146 13.06 6.46 12.50
N LEU A 147 12.37 7.52 12.08
CA LEU A 147 12.47 8.07 10.72
C LEU A 147 13.55 9.14 10.53
N CYS A 148 14.32 9.46 11.58
CA CYS A 148 15.27 10.58 11.56
C CYS A 148 16.41 10.42 10.53
N GLU A 149 16.63 9.22 9.99
CA GLU A 149 17.77 8.90 9.10
C GLU A 149 17.35 8.14 7.81
N TRP A 150 16.19 8.47 7.24
CA TRP A 150 15.58 7.77 6.09
C TRP A 150 15.64 8.50 4.76
#